data_AF-G7KBH6-F1
#
_entry.id   AF-G7KBH6-F1
#
_cell.length_a   1.000
_cell.length_b   1.000
_cell.length_c   1.000
_cell.angle_alpha   90.00
_cell.angle_beta   90.00
_cell.angle_gamma   90.00
#
_symmetry.space_group_name_H-M   'P 1'
#
loop_
_entity.id
_entity.type
_entity.pdbx_description
1 polymer ?
#
loop_
_entity_poly.entity_id
_entity_poly.type
_entity_poly.pdbx_seq_one_letter_code
_entity_poly.pdbx_strand_id
1 'polypeptide(L)'
;MEIFVLHLNTKLAAVYYNGGKPSHLFRICTHVTLSRLKDQLDQINHQLKHIDTQRMDGVEHRCTSTDLARSVRSSRMKLIKDNNVRTMFSIFGQYSTIGPIKLDASLV
;
A
#
# COMPACT_ATOMS: atom_id res chain seq x y z
N MET A 1 -26.86 21.37 6.70
CA MET A 1 -26.24 20.43 7.65
C MET A 1 -25.36 19.49 6.83
N GLU A 2 -24.11 19.89 6.62
CA GLU A 2 -23.14 19.09 5.87
C GLU A 2 -22.74 17.92 6.75
N ILE A 3 -23.24 16.74 6.40
CA ILE A 3 -22.78 15.49 6.98
C ILE A 3 -21.29 15.41 6.65
N PHE A 4 -20.46 15.43 7.69
CA PHE A 4 -19.03 15.15 7.62
C PHE A 4 -18.81 13.95 6.68
N VAL A 5 -18.45 14.24 5.43
CA VAL A 5 -17.94 13.25 4.48
C VAL A 5 -16.61 12.84 5.08
N LEU A 6 -16.67 11.82 5.94
CA LEU A 6 -15.53 11.13 6.49
C LEU A 6 -14.52 10.95 5.37
N HIS A 7 -13.26 11.17 5.71
CA HIS A 7 -12.04 10.98 4.94
C HIS A 7 -11.93 9.53 4.39
N LEU A 8 -12.88 9.11 3.52
CA LEU A 8 -13.19 7.71 3.19
C LEU A 8 -12.24 7.13 2.13
N ASN A 9 -11.53 8.01 1.42
CA ASN A 9 -10.68 7.63 0.29
C ASN A 9 -9.23 7.36 0.71
N THR A 10 -8.97 7.10 1.99
CA THR A 10 -7.62 6.79 2.47
C THR A 10 -7.60 5.54 3.35
N LYS A 11 -6.56 4.72 3.22
CA LYS A 11 -6.33 3.52 4.05
C LYS A 11 -4.95 3.56 4.68
N LEU A 12 -4.84 2.97 5.87
CA LEU A 12 -3.55 2.79 6.52
C LEU A 12 -2.74 1.75 5.75
N ALA A 13 -1.47 2.07 5.50
CA ALA A 13 -0.53 1.22 4.83
C ALA A 13 0.81 1.18 5.60
N ALA A 14 1.35 -0.01 5.75
CA ALA A 14 2.74 -0.25 6.14
C ALA A 14 3.58 -0.38 4.86
N VAL A 15 4.55 0.51 4.69
CA VAL A 15 5.42 0.53 3.49
C VAL A 15 6.82 0.07 3.85
N TYR A 16 7.31 -0.95 3.15
CA TYR A 16 8.61 -1.58 3.33
C TYR A 16 9.51 -1.16 2.16
N TYR A 17 10.38 -0.17 2.37
CA TYR A 17 11.33 0.27 1.35
C TYR A 17 12.54 -0.66 1.28
N ASN A 18 12.86 -1.17 0.10
CA ASN A 18 14.02 -2.04 -0.18
C ASN A 18 14.17 -3.21 0.81
N GLY A 19 13.04 -3.81 1.23
CA GLY A 19 13.03 -4.93 2.17
C GLY A 19 13.31 -4.57 3.65
N GLY A 20 13.46 -3.28 3.97
CA GLY A 20 13.63 -2.78 5.33
C GLY A 20 12.38 -2.92 6.22
N LYS A 21 12.48 -2.49 7.47
CA LYS A 21 11.34 -2.45 8.40
C LYS A 21 10.52 -1.17 8.17
N PRO A 22 9.17 -1.23 8.22
CA PRO A 22 8.32 -0.06 8.12
C PRO A 22 8.44 0.68 9.46
N SER A 23 8.89 1.94 9.42
CA SER A 23 9.03 2.76 10.62
C SER A 23 7.67 3.31 11.07
N HIS A 24 6.76 3.58 10.14
CA HIS A 24 5.46 4.21 10.41
C HIS A 24 4.36 3.66 9.49
N LEU A 25 3.10 3.82 9.91
CA LEU A 25 1.93 3.60 9.08
C LEU A 25 1.53 4.91 8.39
N PHE A 26 1.30 4.85 7.08
CA PHE A 26 0.92 5.99 6.27
C PHE A 26 -0.53 5.88 5.82
N ARG A 27 -1.19 7.02 5.61
CA ARG A 27 -2.47 7.06 4.90
C ARG A 27 -2.20 7.20 3.40
N ILE A 28 -2.56 6.17 2.63
CA ILE A 28 -2.52 6.20 1.17
C ILE A 28 -3.92 6.37 0.60
N CYS A 29 -4.05 7.00 -0.56
CA CYS A 29 -5.35 7.18 -1.20
C CYS A 29 -5.79 5.87 -1.89
N THR A 30 -7.06 5.49 -1.74
CA THR A 30 -7.63 4.25 -2.34
C THR A 30 -8.12 4.42 -3.76
N HIS A 31 -8.33 5.66 -4.20
CA HIS A 31 -8.74 6.00 -5.56
C HIS A 31 -7.54 6.51 -6.35
N VAL A 32 -6.60 5.62 -6.66
CA VAL A 32 -5.37 5.98 -7.37
C VAL A 32 -5.06 5.01 -8.51
N THR A 33 -4.60 5.56 -9.63
CA THR A 33 -3.83 4.83 -10.65
C THR A 33 -2.48 4.39 -10.06
N LEU A 34 -1.78 3.46 -10.71
CA LEU A 34 -0.45 3.04 -10.28
C LEU A 34 0.54 4.20 -10.22
N SER A 35 0.49 5.12 -11.19
CA SER A 35 1.34 6.32 -11.20
C SER A 35 1.12 7.17 -9.95
N ARG A 36 -0.15 7.44 -9.61
CA ARG A 36 -0.50 8.21 -8.41
C ARG A 36 -0.09 7.52 -7.12
N LEU A 37 -0.21 6.20 -7.06
CA LEU A 37 0.30 5.44 -5.91
C LEU A 37 1.82 5.58 -5.77
N LYS A 38 2.56 5.49 -6.87
CA LYS A 38 4.02 5.72 -6.87
C LYS A 38 4.38 7.13 -6.42
N ASP A 39 3.71 8.16 -6.94
CA ASP A 39 3.93 9.55 -6.53
C ASP A 39 3.72 9.75 -5.01
N GLN A 40 2.70 9.10 -4.43
CA GLN A 40 2.44 9.15 -2.99
C GLN A 40 3.54 8.47 -2.19
N LEU A 41 4.04 7.32 -2.65
CA LEU A 41 5.14 6.61 -2.00
C LEU A 41 6.45 7.40 -2.12
N ASP A 42 6.72 8.02 -3.26
CA ASP A 42 7.87 8.91 -3.44
C ASP A 42 7.80 10.09 -2.46
N GLN A 43 6.62 10.72 -2.31
CA GLN A 43 6.42 11.79 -1.33
C GLN A 43 6.66 11.33 0.11
N ILE A 44 6.16 10.14 0.48
CA ILE A 44 6.40 9.54 1.80
C ILE A 44 7.89 9.25 1.99
N ASN A 45 8.55 8.71 0.98
CA ASN A 45 9.98 8.41 1.03
C ASN A 45 10.82 9.68 1.22
N HIS A 46 10.52 10.76 0.49
CA HIS A 46 11.17 12.06 0.67
C HIS A 46 10.97 12.64 2.09
N GLN A 47 9.79 12.46 2.67
CA GLN A 47 9.53 12.90 4.06
C GLN A 47 10.34 12.10 5.08
N LEU A 48 10.46 10.78 4.87
CA LEU A 48 11.22 9.90 5.76
C LEU A 48 12.73 10.06 5.60
N LYS A 49 13.18 10.31 4.38
CA LYS A 49 14.59 10.43 4.02
C LYS A 49 14.80 11.75 3.29
N HIS A 50 15.28 12.73 4.03
CA HIS A 50 15.47 14.12 3.58
C HIS A 50 16.45 14.29 2.39
N ILE A 51 17.16 13.23 1.98
CA ILE A 51 18.24 13.27 0.95
C ILE A 51 18.00 12.22 -0.17
N ASP A 52 17.02 11.32 -0.02
CA ASP A 52 16.84 10.26 -1.01
C ASP A 52 16.11 10.81 -2.24
N THR A 53 16.79 10.84 -3.38
CA THR A 53 16.27 11.29 -4.69
C THR A 53 15.90 10.12 -5.60
N GLN A 54 16.06 8.90 -5.11
CA GLN A 54 15.68 7.68 -5.80
C GLN A 54 14.19 7.67 -6.10
N ARG A 55 13.83 7.25 -7.31
CA ARG A 55 12.42 7.16 -7.77
C ARG A 55 11.86 5.77 -7.49
N MET A 56 10.54 5.66 -7.30
CA MET A 56 9.84 4.38 -7.22
C MET A 56 9.98 3.52 -8.50
N ASP A 57 10.75 2.45 -8.42
CA ASP A 57 10.87 1.42 -9.46
C ASP A 57 9.61 0.55 -9.52
N GLY A 58 9.22 0.03 -8.37
CA GLY A 58 8.26 -1.06 -8.26
C GLY A 58 7.53 -1.06 -6.95
N VAL A 59 6.28 -1.51 -6.99
CA VAL A 59 5.45 -1.69 -5.81
C VAL A 59 4.86 -3.09 -5.85
N GLU A 60 4.96 -3.80 -4.73
CA GLU A 60 4.32 -5.10 -4.55
C GLU A 60 3.39 -5.05 -3.34
N HIS A 61 2.24 -5.70 -3.44
CA HIS A 61 1.34 -5.90 -2.32
C HIS A 61 1.61 -7.24 -1.65
N ARG A 62 1.77 -7.23 -0.32
CA ARG A 62 1.83 -8.47 0.47
C ARG A 62 0.42 -8.94 0.80
N CYS A 63 0.00 -10.01 0.14
CA CYS A 63 -1.26 -10.69 0.43
C CYS A 63 -1.03 -11.69 1.56
N THR A 64 -1.77 -11.55 2.67
CA THR A 64 -1.87 -12.60 3.68
C THR A 64 -3.26 -13.20 3.61
N SER A 65 -3.34 -14.48 3.29
CA SER A 65 -4.58 -15.25 3.37
C SER A 65 -4.47 -16.25 4.51
N THR A 66 -5.51 -16.33 5.33
CA THR A 66 -5.64 -17.38 6.34
C THR A 66 -6.62 -18.40 5.79
N ASP A 67 -6.20 -19.65 5.63
CA ASP A 67 -7.13 -20.71 5.25
C ASP A 67 -7.97 -21.18 6.46
N LEU A 68 -8.98 -22.02 6.19
CA LEU A 68 -9.86 -22.58 7.22
C LEU A 68 -9.09 -23.42 8.27
N ALA A 69 -7.89 -23.88 7.94
CA ALA A 69 -6.98 -24.60 8.83
C ALA A 69 -6.08 -23.66 9.67
N ARG A 70 -6.33 -22.34 9.65
CA ARG A 70 -5.51 -21.29 10.27
C ARG A 70 -4.06 -21.21 9.75
N SER A 71 -3.77 -21.82 8.60
CA SER A 71 -2.49 -21.62 7.94
C SER A 71 -2.46 -20.25 7.29
N VAL A 72 -1.44 -19.46 7.60
CA VAL A 72 -1.23 -18.15 6.98
C VAL A 72 -0.35 -18.33 5.76
N ARG A 73 -0.93 -18.15 4.57
CA ARG A 73 -0.18 -18.09 3.31
C ARG A 73 0.12 -16.63 3.00
N SER A 74 1.41 -16.34 2.86
CA SER A 74 1.91 -15.05 2.42
C SER A 74 2.27 -15.15 0.93
N SER A 75 1.71 -14.27 0.11
CA SER A 75 2.07 -14.11 -1.29
C SER A 75 2.33 -12.64 -1.60
N ARG A 76 3.03 -12.38 -2.71
CA ARG A 76 3.33 -11.04 -3.20
C ARG A 76 2.69 -10.84 -4.56
N MET A 77 2.01 -9.71 -4.74
CA MET A 77 1.39 -9.32 -6.00
C MET A 77 2.07 -8.07 -6.53
N LYS A 78 2.76 -8.19 -7.66
CA LYS A 78 3.39 -7.04 -8.33
C LYS A 78 2.33 -6.12 -8.92
N LEU A 79 2.40 -4.83 -8.62
CA LEU A 79 1.50 -3.82 -9.15
C LEU A 79 2.09 -3.26 -10.45
N ILE A 80 1.69 -3.86 -11.58
CA ILE A 80 2.23 -3.52 -12.91
C ILE A 80 1.30 -2.58 -13.67
N LYS A 81 -0.02 -2.70 -13.43
CA LYS A 81 -1.06 -1.91 -14.11
C LYS A 81 -2.11 -1.41 -13.11
N ASP A 82 -2.88 -0.41 -13.50
CA ASP A 82 -3.95 0.17 -12.67
C ASP A 82 -4.98 -0.86 -12.20
N ASN A 83 -5.29 -1.87 -13.04
CA ASN A 83 -6.17 -2.97 -12.64
C ASN A 83 -5.62 -3.75 -11.44
N ASN A 84 -4.30 -3.92 -11.33
CA ASN A 84 -3.70 -4.60 -10.16
C ASN A 84 -3.93 -3.79 -8.88
N VAL A 85 -3.80 -2.47 -8.95
CA VAL A 85 -4.05 -1.55 -7.83
C VAL A 85 -5.52 -1.59 -7.42
N ARG A 86 -6.45 -1.55 -8.38
CA ARG A 86 -7.89 -1.67 -8.11
C ARG A 86 -8.24 -3.02 -7.49
N THR A 87 -7.68 -4.12 -8.00
CA THR A 87 -7.88 -5.46 -7.44
C THR A 87 -7.35 -5.54 -6.00
N MET A 88 -6.16 -4.99 -5.74
CA MET A 88 -5.59 -4.93 -4.40
C MET A 88 -6.53 -4.22 -3.41
N PHE A 89 -7.00 -3.01 -3.74
CA PHE A 89 -7.92 -2.27 -2.87
C PHE A 89 -9.27 -2.98 -2.71
N SER A 90 -9.76 -3.66 -3.74
CA SER A 90 -11.01 -4.42 -3.69
C SER A 90 -10.89 -5.63 -2.75
N ILE A 91 -9.81 -6.40 -2.87
CA ILE A 91 -9.53 -7.54 -1.99
C ILE A 91 -9.38 -7.06 -0.55
N PHE A 92 -8.64 -5.97 -0.33
CA PHE A 92 -8.48 -5.40 1.00
C PHE A 92 -9.83 -4.93 1.58
N GLY A 93 -10.64 -4.22 0.79
CA GLY A 93 -11.96 -3.76 1.21
C GLY A 93 -12.95 -4.90 1.54
N GLN A 94 -12.86 -6.03 0.84
CA GLN A 94 -13.75 -7.17 1.02
C GLN A 94 -13.31 -8.12 2.14
N TYR A 95 -12.01 -8.36 2.30
CA TYR A 95 -11.49 -9.46 3.13
C TYR A 95 -10.56 -9.02 4.26
N SER A 96 -10.06 -7.79 4.26
CA SER A 96 -9.18 -7.32 5.34
C SER A 96 -10.01 -6.73 6.47
N THR A 97 -10.17 -7.51 7.53
CA THR A 97 -10.94 -7.11 8.72
C THR A 97 -10.08 -6.44 9.78
N ILE A 98 -8.76 -6.68 9.81
CA ILE A 98 -7.89 -6.24 10.91
C ILE A 98 -6.46 -5.99 10.39
N GLY A 99 -6.12 -4.73 10.07
CA GLY A 99 -4.72 -4.30 9.86
C GLY A 99 -4.48 -3.39 8.64
N PRO A 100 -3.29 -2.79 8.53
CA PRO A 100 -2.92 -1.93 7.41
C PRO A 100 -2.62 -2.74 6.14
N ILE A 101 -2.78 -2.11 4.98
CA ILE A 101 -2.27 -2.63 3.69
C ILE A 101 -0.75 -2.76 3.80
N LYS A 102 -0.17 -3.85 3.31
CA LYS A 102 1.29 -4.04 3.33
C LYS A 102 1.85 -3.91 1.93
N LEU A 103 2.74 -2.94 1.73
CA LEU A 103 3.37 -2.67 0.44
C LEU A 103 4.89 -2.79 0.54
N ASP A 104 5.51 -3.53 -0.36
CA ASP A 104 6.94 -3.44 -0.62
C ASP A 104 7.16 -2.42 -1.73
N ALA A 105 8.06 -1.47 -1.46
CA ALA A 105 8.45 -0.44 -2.39
C ALA A 105 9.93 -0.59 -2.72
N SER A 106 10.24 -0.61 -4.01
CA SER A 106 11.60 -0.68 -4.53
C SER A 106 11.99 0.66 -5.12
N LEU A 107 13.15 1.18 -4.70
CA LEU A 107 13.76 2.42 -5.18
C LEU A 107 14.93 2.10 -6.11
N VAL A 108 15.15 2.90 -7.15
CA VAL A 108 16.38 2.86 -8.00
C VAL A 108 17.32 3.98 -7.64
#